data_AF-A0A536NPT7-F1
#
_entry.id   AF-A0A536NPT7-F1
#
_cell.length_a   1.000
_cell.length_b   1.000
_cell.length_c   1.000
_cell.angle_alpha   90.00
_cell.angle_beta   90.00
_cell.angle_gamma   90.00
#
_symmetry.space_group_name_H-M   'P 1'
#
loop_
_entity.id
_entity.type
_entity.pdbx_description
1 polymer ?
#
loop_
_entity_poly.entity_id
_entity_poly.type
_entity_poly.pdbx_seq_one_letter_code
_entity_poly.pdbx_strand_id
1 'polypeptide(L)'
;MAAIANAIELAAQTGCRLHVVHVSTLAGMQMIRAAQGRGVDVSGETCPHYLLYVEDDLVRLGGVGKCFPPFRTAADRDGLWRLLASGVLPIVVSDHSPSTLELKQGDDYFQIWGGLSGCQSTRRLLLARSLDLRRLAAATAGNVARRFALAGKGEIAPGYDADLWLVDLTDTDVLRREELLYKNRFSAHEGQPVRGRTVRTIRRGETVFAGGKVVVESGGRFMRPAGER
;
A
#
# COMPACT_ATOMS: atom_id res chain seq x y z
N MET A 1 -8.67 -17.53 -5.13
CA MET A 1 -8.10 -18.55 -4.20
C MET A 1 -7.17 -19.52 -4.92
N ALA A 2 -7.62 -20.17 -6.00
CA ALA A 2 -6.80 -21.11 -6.80
C ALA A 2 -5.42 -20.55 -7.21
N ALA A 3 -5.35 -19.29 -7.67
CA ALA A 3 -4.07 -18.69 -8.08
C ALA A 3 -3.03 -18.60 -6.94
N ILE A 4 -3.45 -18.20 -5.73
CA ILE A 4 -2.54 -18.11 -4.57
C ILE A 4 -2.07 -19.50 -4.16
N ALA A 5 -2.98 -20.47 -4.11
CA ALA A 5 -2.64 -21.85 -3.76
C ALA A 5 -1.63 -22.46 -4.75
N ASN A 6 -1.87 -22.29 -6.06
CA ASN A 6 -0.98 -22.79 -7.10
C ASN A 6 0.41 -22.13 -7.03
N ALA A 7 0.47 -20.81 -6.83
CA ALA A 7 1.74 -20.10 -6.71
C ALA A 7 2.54 -20.57 -5.48
N ILE A 8 1.86 -20.76 -4.34
CA ILE A 8 2.47 -21.28 -3.11
C ILE A 8 3.03 -22.69 -3.32
N GLU A 9 2.27 -23.55 -4.00
CA GLU A 9 2.70 -24.93 -4.26
C GLU A 9 3.93 -24.97 -5.18
N LEU A 10 3.94 -24.16 -6.24
CA LEU A 10 5.12 -24.02 -7.10
C LEU A 10 6.33 -23.49 -6.33
N ALA A 11 6.13 -22.50 -5.45
CA ALA A 11 7.21 -21.99 -4.59
C ALA A 11 7.75 -23.07 -3.63
N ALA A 12 6.87 -23.88 -3.05
CA ALA A 12 7.25 -24.99 -2.19
C ALA A 12 8.06 -26.07 -2.93
N GLN A 13 7.66 -26.40 -4.16
CA GLN A 13 8.34 -27.41 -4.98
C GLN A 13 9.69 -26.94 -5.51
N THR A 14 9.81 -25.65 -5.85
CA THR A 14 11.02 -25.09 -6.47
C THR A 14 12.02 -24.52 -5.46
N GLY A 15 11.58 -24.23 -4.23
CA GLY A 15 12.37 -23.46 -3.26
C GLY A 15 12.48 -21.97 -3.58
N CYS A 16 11.80 -21.48 -4.63
CA CYS A 16 11.81 -20.07 -4.99
C CYS A 16 11.02 -19.22 -3.98
N ARG A 17 11.52 -18.02 -3.72
CA ARG A 17 10.83 -17.04 -2.87
C ARG A 17 9.59 -16.50 -3.58
N LEU A 18 8.45 -16.49 -2.90
CA LEU A 18 7.18 -15.98 -3.42
C LEU A 18 6.68 -14.73 -2.67
N HIS A 19 6.33 -13.68 -3.41
CA HIS A 19 5.62 -12.53 -2.85
C HIS A 19 4.27 -12.39 -3.55
N VAL A 20 3.18 -12.57 -2.80
CA VAL A 20 1.81 -12.45 -3.31
C VAL A 20 1.36 -11.00 -3.17
N VAL A 21 1.25 -10.32 -4.31
CA VAL A 21 0.84 -8.92 -4.39
C VAL A 21 -0.65 -8.73 -4.07
N HIS A 22 -1.00 -7.52 -3.62
CA HIS A 22 -2.37 -6.99 -3.47
C HIS A 22 -3.43 -8.02 -3.03
N VAL A 23 -3.19 -8.70 -1.91
CA VAL A 23 -4.11 -9.69 -1.33
C VAL A 23 -5.37 -8.98 -0.82
N SER A 24 -6.53 -9.32 -1.40
CA SER A 24 -7.82 -8.68 -1.13
C SER A 24 -8.74 -9.46 -0.21
N THR A 25 -8.42 -10.72 0.14
CA THR A 25 -9.27 -11.57 0.96
C THR A 25 -8.55 -12.05 2.22
N LEU A 26 -9.31 -12.24 3.30
CA LEU A 26 -8.81 -12.82 4.56
C LEU A 26 -8.29 -14.24 4.30
N ALA A 27 -9.04 -15.04 3.55
CA ALA A 27 -8.67 -16.41 3.24
C ALA A 27 -7.36 -16.50 2.43
N GLY A 28 -7.11 -15.53 1.53
CA GLY A 28 -5.83 -15.41 0.80
C GLY A 28 -4.65 -15.24 1.74
N MET A 29 -4.79 -14.34 2.72
CA MET A 29 -3.74 -14.09 3.72
C MET A 29 -3.55 -15.28 4.66
N GLN A 30 -4.63 -15.98 5.04
CA GLN A 30 -4.55 -17.20 5.85
C GLN A 30 -3.79 -18.33 5.14
N MET A 31 -3.98 -18.51 3.83
CA MET A 31 -3.22 -19.50 3.05
C MET A 31 -1.72 -19.20 3.04
N ILE A 32 -1.34 -17.93 2.84
CA ILE A 32 0.06 -17.50 2.90
C ILE A 32 0.63 -17.80 4.29
N ARG A 33 -0.12 -17.49 5.36
CA ARG A 33 0.33 -17.77 6.73
C ARG A 33 0.51 -19.25 7.00
N ALA A 34 -0.43 -20.09 6.54
CA ALA A 34 -0.32 -21.53 6.66
C ALA A 34 0.92 -22.08 5.93
N ALA A 35 1.22 -21.56 4.73
CA ALA A 35 2.41 -21.92 3.98
C ALA A 35 3.71 -21.50 4.67
N GLN A 36 3.76 -20.31 5.28
CA GLN A 36 4.89 -19.90 6.13
C GLN A 36 5.11 -20.87 7.29
N GLY A 37 4.03 -21.33 7.93
CA GLY A 37 4.10 -22.33 9.01
C GLY A 37 4.67 -23.69 8.57
N ARG A 38 4.61 -23.99 7.27
CA ARG A 38 5.25 -25.18 6.65
C ARG A 38 6.68 -24.92 6.18
N GLY A 39 7.23 -23.73 6.40
CA GLY A 39 8.59 -23.36 5.99
C GLY A 39 8.73 -22.85 4.55
N VAL A 40 7.63 -22.61 3.83
CA VAL A 40 7.69 -22.01 2.49
C VAL A 40 8.06 -20.53 2.61
N ASP A 41 9.07 -20.07 1.86
CA ASP A 41 9.43 -18.65 1.78
C ASP A 41 8.39 -17.87 0.94
N VAL A 42 7.25 -17.61 1.57
CA VAL A 42 6.17 -16.81 1.01
C VAL A 42 5.86 -15.61 1.90
N SER A 43 5.55 -14.50 1.26
CA SER A 43 5.02 -13.29 1.91
C SER A 43 3.84 -12.75 1.10
N GLY A 44 3.08 -11.85 1.70
CA GLY A 44 2.01 -11.14 1.02
C GLY A 44 1.92 -9.69 1.46
N GLU A 45 1.34 -8.89 0.60
CA GLU A 45 0.99 -7.50 0.85
C GLU A 45 -0.49 -7.26 0.60
N THR A 46 -1.03 -6.17 1.16
CA THR A 46 -2.36 -5.66 0.82
C THR A 46 -2.28 -4.17 0.51
N CYS A 47 -3.43 -3.56 0.22
CA CYS A 47 -3.52 -2.15 -0.13
C CYS A 47 -4.56 -1.44 0.74
N PRO A 48 -4.44 -0.12 0.97
CA PRO A 48 -5.39 0.64 1.78
C PRO A 48 -6.83 0.48 1.34
N HIS A 49 -7.09 0.35 0.04
CA HIS A 49 -8.45 0.21 -0.47
C HIS A 49 -9.11 -1.13 -0.06
N TYR A 50 -8.37 -2.23 0.14
CA TYR A 50 -8.93 -3.46 0.73
C TYR A 50 -9.11 -3.39 2.25
N LEU A 51 -8.56 -2.36 2.87
CA LEU A 51 -8.74 -2.07 4.29
C LEU A 51 -9.82 -1.00 4.51
N LEU A 52 -10.23 -0.25 3.50
CA LEU A 52 -11.17 0.85 3.64
C LEU A 52 -12.55 0.49 3.10
N TYR A 53 -12.59 -0.15 1.94
CA TYR A 53 -13.82 -0.35 1.19
C TYR A 53 -14.30 -1.79 1.25
N VAL A 54 -15.58 -1.94 0.97
CA VAL A 54 -16.25 -3.21 0.70
C VAL A 54 -16.86 -3.19 -0.70
N GLU A 55 -17.32 -4.34 -1.17
CA GLU A 55 -17.91 -4.49 -2.51
C GLU A 55 -19.09 -3.53 -2.77
N ASP A 56 -19.92 -3.25 -1.77
CA ASP A 56 -21.03 -2.29 -1.88
C ASP A 56 -20.56 -0.85 -2.18
N ASP A 57 -19.36 -0.48 -1.75
CA ASP A 57 -18.80 0.84 -2.06
C ASP A 57 -18.55 1.03 -3.56
N LEU A 58 -18.42 -0.05 -4.33
CA LEU A 58 -18.21 0.03 -5.78
C LEU A 58 -19.40 0.67 -6.49
N VAL A 59 -20.63 0.43 -6.01
CA VAL A 59 -21.84 1.06 -6.55
C VAL A 59 -21.78 2.58 -6.38
N ARG A 60 -21.33 3.04 -5.21
CA ARG A 60 -21.18 4.47 -4.89
C ARG A 60 -20.01 5.12 -5.64
N LEU A 61 -18.90 4.40 -5.78
CA LEU A 61 -17.68 4.93 -6.40
C LEU A 61 -17.68 4.83 -7.93
N GLY A 62 -18.51 3.96 -8.51
CA GLY A 62 -18.52 3.68 -9.94
C GLY A 62 -17.16 3.24 -10.46
N GLY A 63 -16.82 3.59 -11.70
CA GLY A 63 -15.56 3.21 -12.33
C GLY A 63 -14.30 3.74 -11.61
N VAL A 64 -14.41 4.83 -10.85
CA VAL A 64 -13.31 5.35 -10.02
C VAL A 64 -12.89 4.32 -8.96
N GLY A 65 -13.81 3.50 -8.46
CA GLY A 65 -13.55 2.41 -7.53
C GLY A 65 -13.04 1.11 -8.17
N LYS A 66 -13.06 1.00 -9.52
CA LYS A 66 -12.65 -0.23 -10.21
C LYS A 66 -11.14 -0.50 -10.04
N CYS A 67 -10.81 -1.69 -9.53
CA CYS A 67 -9.45 -2.21 -9.38
C CYS A 67 -9.40 -3.74 -9.49
N PHE A 68 -8.19 -4.30 -9.60
CA PHE A 68 -7.97 -5.74 -9.65
C PHE A 68 -6.88 -6.13 -8.65
N PRO A 69 -7.16 -7.02 -7.68
CA PRO A 69 -8.47 -7.61 -7.35
C PRO A 69 -9.57 -6.59 -6.99
N PRO A 70 -10.88 -6.94 -7.12
CA PRO A 70 -11.96 -6.05 -6.71
C PRO A 70 -12.07 -5.96 -5.18
N PHE A 71 -12.82 -4.97 -4.69
CA PHE A 71 -13.25 -4.93 -3.29
C PHE A 71 -14.06 -6.18 -2.93
N ARG A 72 -14.01 -6.53 -1.66
CA ARG A 72 -14.56 -7.78 -1.12
C ARG A 72 -15.54 -7.50 0.01
N THR A 73 -15.93 -8.54 0.73
CA THR A 73 -16.87 -8.43 1.84
C THR A 73 -16.31 -7.61 3.01
N ALA A 74 -17.19 -7.10 3.87
CA ALA A 74 -16.80 -6.49 5.14
C ALA A 74 -15.97 -7.43 6.02
N ALA A 75 -16.28 -8.73 6.00
CA ALA A 75 -15.53 -9.73 6.75
C ALA A 75 -14.07 -9.85 6.26
N ASP A 76 -13.84 -9.75 4.95
CA ASP A 76 -12.49 -9.69 4.38
C ASP A 76 -11.77 -8.43 4.83
N ARG A 77 -12.38 -7.26 4.67
CA ARG A 77 -11.81 -5.96 5.07
C ARG A 77 -11.41 -5.97 6.56
N ASP A 78 -12.32 -6.38 7.42
CA ASP A 78 -12.12 -6.36 8.88
C ASP A 78 -11.16 -7.47 9.33
N GLY A 79 -11.15 -8.61 8.63
CA GLY A 79 -10.16 -9.66 8.80
C GLY A 79 -8.75 -9.19 8.47
N LEU A 80 -8.55 -8.61 7.28
CA LEU A 80 -7.27 -8.05 6.85
C LEU A 80 -6.79 -6.95 7.80
N TRP A 81 -7.70 -6.08 8.25
CA TRP A 81 -7.38 -5.04 9.24
C TRP A 81 -6.85 -5.64 10.55
N ARG A 82 -7.51 -6.66 11.10
CA ARG A 82 -7.04 -7.35 12.33
C ARG A 82 -5.67 -8.01 12.13
N LEU A 83 -5.42 -8.61 10.97
CA LEU A 83 -4.12 -9.19 10.65
C LEU A 83 -3.03 -8.12 10.52
N LEU A 84 -3.33 -6.96 9.94
CA LEU A 84 -2.40 -5.83 9.86
C LEU A 84 -2.10 -5.27 11.26
N ALA A 85 -3.12 -5.02 12.07
CA ALA A 85 -2.96 -4.48 13.41
C ALA A 85 -2.10 -5.40 14.30
N SER A 86 -2.31 -6.73 14.20
CA SER A 86 -1.51 -7.72 14.92
C SER A 86 -0.11 -7.96 14.33
N GLY A 87 0.14 -7.52 13.09
CA GLY A 87 1.43 -7.69 12.40
C GLY A 87 1.57 -8.97 11.60
N VAL A 88 0.53 -9.80 11.55
CA VAL A 88 0.50 -11.03 10.75
C VAL A 88 0.46 -10.70 9.25
N LEU A 89 -0.24 -9.63 8.86
CA LEU A 89 -0.15 -9.05 7.53
C LEU A 89 0.97 -8.02 7.53
N PRO A 90 2.13 -8.30 6.90
CA PRO A 90 3.34 -7.54 7.18
C PRO A 90 3.52 -6.31 6.29
N ILE A 91 2.89 -6.24 5.11
CA ILE A 91 3.20 -5.21 4.11
C ILE A 91 1.92 -4.55 3.59
N VAL A 92 1.93 -3.22 3.51
CA VAL A 92 0.89 -2.42 2.85
C VAL A 92 1.53 -1.55 1.77
N VAL A 93 1.05 -1.68 0.53
CA VAL A 93 1.47 -0.87 -0.62
C VAL A 93 0.27 -0.13 -1.23
N SER A 94 0.52 0.90 -2.03
CA SER A 94 -0.59 1.67 -2.62
C SER A 94 -1.24 1.00 -3.82
N ASP A 95 -0.49 0.15 -4.55
CA ASP A 95 -0.84 -0.30 -5.91
C ASP A 95 -1.30 0.88 -6.79
N HIS A 96 -0.45 1.91 -6.87
CA HIS A 96 -0.83 3.15 -7.53
C HIS A 96 -0.83 2.94 -9.04
N SER A 97 -2.04 2.92 -9.61
CA SER A 97 -2.30 2.70 -11.04
C SER A 97 -3.21 3.81 -11.57
N PRO A 98 -2.64 5.00 -11.85
CA PRO A 98 -3.41 6.17 -12.26
C PRO A 98 -3.89 6.03 -13.71
N SER A 99 -5.08 6.56 -13.99
CA SER A 99 -5.63 6.73 -15.33
C SER A 99 -6.13 8.16 -15.50
N THR A 100 -6.57 8.52 -16.71
CA THR A 100 -7.41 9.71 -16.88
C THR A 100 -8.83 9.42 -16.36
N LEU A 101 -9.64 10.46 -16.19
CA LEU A 101 -11.01 10.30 -15.69
C LEU A 101 -11.92 9.69 -16.75
N GLU A 102 -11.67 9.95 -18.03
CA GLU A 102 -12.44 9.44 -19.16
C GLU A 102 -12.38 7.91 -19.21
N LEU A 103 -11.21 7.32 -18.91
CA LEU A 103 -11.04 5.87 -18.81
C LEU A 103 -11.76 5.25 -17.60
N LYS A 104 -12.30 6.07 -16.69
CA LYS A 104 -13.07 5.63 -15.53
C LYS A 104 -14.59 5.76 -15.75
N GLN A 105 -15.02 6.19 -16.92
CA GLN A 105 -16.43 6.43 -17.27
C GLN A 105 -16.94 5.41 -18.30
N GLY A 106 -18.26 5.28 -18.40
CA GLY A 106 -18.95 4.40 -19.34
C GLY A 106 -19.81 3.35 -18.65
N ASP A 107 -20.65 2.69 -19.45
CA ASP A 107 -21.63 1.72 -18.97
C ASP A 107 -21.17 0.26 -19.11
N ASP A 108 -20.07 0.02 -19.85
CA ASP A 108 -19.44 -1.30 -19.94
C ASP A 108 -18.34 -1.43 -18.88
N TYR A 109 -18.69 -2.11 -17.79
CA TYR A 109 -17.76 -2.38 -16.69
C TYR A 109 -16.46 -3.05 -17.17
N PHE A 110 -16.48 -3.88 -18.21
CA PHE A 110 -15.27 -4.58 -18.68
C PHE A 110 -14.28 -3.65 -19.38
N GLN A 111 -14.75 -2.56 -20.01
CA GLN A 111 -13.91 -1.59 -20.72
C GLN A 111 -13.32 -0.50 -19.80
N ILE A 112 -13.94 -0.24 -18.65
CA ILE A 112 -13.45 0.75 -17.68
C ILE A 112 -12.04 0.38 -17.19
N TRP A 113 -11.13 1.33 -17.02
CA TRP A 113 -9.79 1.05 -16.50
C TRP A 113 -9.80 0.58 -15.03
N GLY A 114 -9.13 -0.53 -14.73
CA GLY A 114 -8.97 -1.06 -13.38
C GLY A 114 -7.65 -0.60 -12.74
N GLY A 115 -7.74 0.24 -11.71
CA GLY A 115 -6.56 0.79 -11.02
C GLY A 115 -6.91 2.01 -10.18
N LEU A 116 -6.23 2.21 -9.04
CA LEU A 116 -6.52 3.30 -8.11
C LEU A 116 -5.31 4.23 -7.92
N SER A 117 -5.60 5.51 -7.74
CA SER A 117 -4.59 6.51 -7.38
C SER A 117 -4.49 6.66 -5.86
N GLY A 118 -3.50 6.02 -5.21
CA GLY A 118 -3.35 6.07 -3.74
C GLY A 118 -1.95 6.31 -3.17
N CYS A 119 -0.90 6.55 -3.96
CA CYS A 119 0.47 6.60 -3.43
C CYS A 119 0.72 7.76 -2.44
N GLN A 120 -0.01 8.87 -2.56
CA GLN A 120 0.12 10.03 -1.67
C GLN A 120 -0.59 9.81 -0.31
N SER A 121 -1.67 9.03 -0.28
CA SER A 121 -2.61 8.98 0.85
C SER A 121 -2.42 7.77 1.77
N THR A 122 -1.75 6.70 1.33
CA THR A 122 -1.60 5.42 2.06
C THR A 122 -1.37 5.58 3.56
N ARG A 123 -0.31 6.29 3.97
CA ARG A 123 0.05 6.38 5.39
C ARG A 123 -0.96 7.18 6.21
N ARG A 124 -1.51 8.27 5.64
CA ARG A 124 -2.49 9.13 6.32
C ARG A 124 -3.84 8.41 6.53
N LEU A 125 -4.24 7.59 5.56
CA LEU A 125 -5.44 6.74 5.66
C LEU A 125 -5.28 5.67 6.76
N LEU A 126 -4.12 5.02 6.84
CA LEU A 126 -3.84 4.03 7.88
C LEU A 126 -3.80 4.66 9.28
N LEU A 127 -3.23 5.86 9.42
CA LEU A 127 -3.25 6.63 10.67
C LEU A 127 -4.67 7.01 11.09
N ALA A 128 -5.54 7.39 10.15
CA ALA A 128 -6.93 7.75 10.44
C ALA A 128 -7.73 6.56 10.96
N ARG A 129 -7.42 5.34 10.48
CA ARG A 129 -7.95 4.10 11.05
C ARG A 129 -7.25 3.66 12.34
N SER A 130 -6.41 4.50 12.94
CA SER A 130 -5.72 4.26 14.21
C SER A 130 -4.72 3.10 14.19
N LEU A 131 -4.01 2.90 13.07
CA LEU A 131 -2.85 2.00 13.07
C LEU A 131 -1.71 2.60 13.92
N ASP A 132 -1.13 1.78 14.81
CA ASP A 132 0.04 2.16 15.60
C ASP A 132 1.22 2.62 14.72
N LEU A 133 2.02 3.57 15.21
CA LEU A 133 3.13 4.17 14.47
C LEU A 133 4.25 3.16 14.15
N ARG A 134 4.59 2.27 15.11
CA ARG A 134 5.61 1.25 14.86
C ARG A 134 5.10 0.25 13.83
N ARG A 135 3.82 -0.13 13.92
CA ARG A 135 3.18 -1.00 12.92
C ARG A 135 3.13 -0.36 11.54
N LEU A 136 2.79 0.93 11.44
CA LEU A 136 2.78 1.70 10.20
C LEU A 136 4.17 1.77 9.56
N ALA A 137 5.20 2.09 10.35
CA ALA A 137 6.58 2.15 9.87
C ALA A 137 7.07 0.78 9.40
N ALA A 138 6.77 -0.29 10.14
CA ALA A 138 7.08 -1.65 9.72
C ALA A 138 6.36 -2.02 8.41
N ALA A 139 5.04 -1.77 8.32
CA ALA A 139 4.23 -2.22 7.19
C ALA A 139 4.47 -1.45 5.88
N THR A 140 4.90 -0.19 5.97
CA THR A 140 5.08 0.68 4.79
C THR A 140 6.56 1.03 4.52
N ALA A 141 7.50 0.45 5.26
CA ALA A 141 8.93 0.66 5.05
C ALA A 141 9.78 -0.55 5.47
N GLY A 142 9.86 -0.86 6.77
CA GLY A 142 10.83 -1.85 7.28
C GLY A 142 10.64 -3.28 6.76
N ASN A 143 9.40 -3.77 6.71
CA ASN A 143 9.09 -5.10 6.15
C ASN A 143 9.34 -5.16 4.64
N VAL A 144 9.08 -4.07 3.93
CA VAL A 144 9.36 -3.96 2.48
C VAL A 144 10.87 -4.02 2.24
N ALA A 145 11.65 -3.20 2.96
CA ALA A 145 13.10 -3.19 2.83
C ALA A 145 13.72 -4.56 3.12
N ARG A 146 13.25 -5.26 4.16
CA ARG A 146 13.67 -6.64 4.44
C ARG A 146 13.28 -7.62 3.33
N ARG A 147 12.02 -7.58 2.87
CA ARG A 147 11.52 -8.53 1.86
C ARG A 147 12.29 -8.43 0.54
N PHE A 148 12.65 -7.21 0.15
CA PHE A 148 13.29 -6.92 -1.13
C PHE A 148 14.79 -6.60 -1.00
N ALA A 149 15.39 -6.88 0.16
CA ALA A 149 16.81 -6.66 0.45
C ALA A 149 17.31 -5.24 0.11
N LEU A 150 16.52 -4.21 0.46
CA LEU A 150 16.89 -2.81 0.21
C LEU A 150 17.85 -2.33 1.31
N ALA A 151 19.15 -2.48 1.08
CA ALA A 151 20.19 -2.06 2.03
C ALA A 151 20.07 -0.58 2.39
N GLY A 152 20.22 -0.28 3.68
CA GLY A 152 20.15 1.09 4.21
C GLY A 152 18.76 1.72 4.18
N LYS A 153 17.67 0.96 3.94
CA LYS A 153 16.29 1.48 3.89
C LYS A 153 15.40 0.92 4.99
N GLY A 154 14.33 1.66 5.30
CA GLY A 154 13.19 1.18 6.08
C GLY A 154 13.39 1.17 7.60
N GLU A 155 14.48 1.76 8.10
CA GLU A 155 14.79 1.84 9.53
C GLU A 155 15.43 3.19 9.86
N ILE A 156 15.21 3.67 11.09
CA ILE A 156 15.86 4.87 11.63
C ILE A 156 16.94 4.40 12.60
N ALA A 157 18.15 4.20 12.08
CA ALA A 157 19.31 3.76 12.84
C ALA A 157 20.61 4.27 12.18
N PRO A 158 21.73 4.35 12.92
CA PRO A 158 23.03 4.64 12.32
C PRO A 158 23.35 3.71 11.14
N GLY A 159 23.89 4.28 10.05
CA GLY A 159 24.22 3.54 8.83
C GLY A 159 23.09 3.41 7.80
N TYR A 160 21.85 3.81 8.14
CA TYR A 160 20.74 3.88 7.19
C TYR A 160 20.68 5.24 6.49
N ASP A 161 20.11 5.25 5.29
CA ASP A 161 19.83 6.49 4.56
C ASP A 161 18.85 7.35 5.37
N ALA A 162 19.11 8.66 5.42
CA ALA A 162 18.24 9.64 6.08
C ALA A 162 16.95 9.91 5.26
N ASP A 163 16.14 8.86 5.10
CA ASP A 163 14.83 8.86 4.47
C ASP A 163 13.74 8.96 5.55
N LEU A 164 13.30 10.18 5.83
CA LEU A 164 12.44 10.49 6.98
C LEU A 164 11.13 11.13 6.53
N TRP A 165 10.04 10.76 7.22
CA TRP A 165 8.73 11.35 7.08
C TRP A 165 8.35 12.05 8.39
N LEU A 166 8.35 13.37 8.37
CA LEU A 166 7.95 14.19 9.50
C LEU A 166 6.45 14.49 9.37
N VAL A 167 5.70 14.11 10.38
CA VAL A 167 4.23 14.11 10.36
C VAL A 167 3.67 14.79 11.60
N ASP A 168 2.69 15.67 11.40
CA ASP A 168 1.91 16.30 12.46
C ASP A 168 0.70 15.42 12.79
N LEU A 169 0.78 14.67 13.89
CA LEU A 169 -0.23 13.68 14.29
C LEU A 169 -1.48 14.28 14.95
N THR A 170 -1.48 15.59 15.21
CA THR A 170 -2.63 16.33 15.74
C THR A 170 -3.60 16.74 14.64
N ASP A 171 -3.12 16.77 13.40
CA ASP A 171 -3.90 17.06 12.21
C ASP A 171 -4.80 15.88 11.83
N THR A 172 -6.11 16.13 11.81
CA THR A 172 -7.16 15.25 11.31
C THR A 172 -8.00 16.01 10.30
N ASP A 173 -8.23 15.42 9.13
CA ASP A 173 -8.96 16.06 8.03
C ASP A 173 -9.61 15.00 7.11
N VAL A 174 -10.11 15.41 5.95
CA VAL A 174 -10.57 14.55 4.87
C VAL A 174 -9.71 14.74 3.62
N LEU A 175 -9.54 13.69 2.82
CA LEU A 175 -8.75 13.77 1.58
C LEU A 175 -9.52 14.56 0.52
N ARG A 176 -8.93 15.67 0.06
CA ARG A 176 -9.51 16.53 -0.98
C ARG A 176 -8.78 16.42 -2.30
N ARG A 177 -9.51 16.62 -3.39
CA ARG A 177 -9.00 16.58 -4.76
C ARG A 177 -7.91 17.62 -5.00
N GLU A 178 -8.10 18.81 -4.44
CA GLU A 178 -7.26 19.99 -4.66
C GLU A 178 -5.86 19.80 -4.07
N GLU A 179 -5.73 18.91 -3.08
CA GLU A 179 -4.48 18.57 -2.40
C GLU A 179 -3.70 17.45 -3.11
N LEU A 180 -4.28 16.80 -4.13
CA LEU A 180 -3.64 15.71 -4.86
C LEU A 180 -2.55 16.26 -5.80
N LEU A 181 -1.35 15.70 -5.67
CA LEU A 181 -0.19 16.01 -6.50
C LEU A 181 -0.07 15.09 -7.72
N TYR A 182 -1.08 14.25 -7.97
CA TYR A 182 -1.13 13.39 -9.14
C TYR A 182 -1.28 14.21 -10.42
N LYS A 183 -0.78 13.67 -11.55
CA LYS A 183 -1.04 14.25 -12.87
C LYS A 183 -2.54 14.39 -13.15
N ASN A 184 -3.29 13.31 -12.89
CA ASN A 184 -4.75 13.30 -12.94
C ASN A 184 -5.26 13.41 -11.50
N ARG A 185 -5.73 14.59 -11.11
CA ARG A 185 -6.13 14.90 -9.73
C ARG A 185 -7.50 14.33 -9.41
N PHE A 186 -7.57 13.02 -9.24
CA PHE A 186 -8.71 12.34 -8.64
C PHE A 186 -8.26 11.05 -7.92
N SER A 187 -9.07 10.57 -6.99
CA SER A 187 -8.83 9.35 -6.24
C SER A 187 -10.14 8.76 -5.71
N ALA A 188 -10.25 7.43 -5.65
CA ALA A 188 -11.33 6.76 -4.92
C ALA A 188 -11.34 7.10 -3.40
N HIS A 189 -10.22 7.63 -2.90
CA HIS A 189 -10.06 8.05 -1.52
C HIS A 189 -10.57 9.46 -1.22
N GLU A 190 -11.06 10.21 -2.21
CA GLU A 190 -11.70 11.52 -1.97
C GLU A 190 -12.81 11.41 -0.91
N GLY A 191 -12.80 12.33 0.07
CA GLY A 191 -13.72 12.36 1.20
C GLY A 191 -13.41 11.38 2.34
N GLN A 192 -12.40 10.50 2.20
CA GLN A 192 -11.99 9.62 3.30
C GLN A 192 -11.30 10.41 4.42
N PRO A 193 -11.54 10.03 5.70
CA PRO A 193 -10.77 10.57 6.82
C PRO A 193 -9.28 10.31 6.65
N VAL A 194 -8.47 11.32 6.93
CA VAL A 194 -7.01 11.26 6.93
C VAL A 194 -6.49 11.85 8.24
N ARG A 195 -5.40 11.28 8.75
CA ARG A 195 -4.70 11.78 9.93
C ARG A 195 -3.22 11.87 9.65
N GLY A 196 -2.55 12.85 10.24
CA GLY A 196 -1.11 12.99 10.10
C GLY A 196 -0.76 13.81 8.86
N ARG A 197 -0.72 15.14 8.97
CA ARG A 197 -0.27 15.99 7.85
C ARG A 197 1.23 15.84 7.65
N THR A 198 1.65 15.59 6.42
CA THR A 198 3.08 15.57 6.06
C THR A 198 3.64 16.98 6.22
N VAL A 199 4.52 17.18 7.21
CA VAL A 199 5.23 18.44 7.42
C VAL A 199 6.45 18.50 6.50
N ARG A 200 7.19 17.40 6.43
CA ARG A 200 8.41 17.30 5.63
C ARG A 200 8.67 15.86 5.19
N THR A 201 9.17 15.71 3.97
CA THR A 201 9.78 14.45 3.51
C THR A 201 11.24 14.72 3.21
N ILE A 202 12.12 13.90 3.81
CA ILE A 202 13.56 13.94 3.66
C ILE A 202 13.98 12.68 2.91
N ARG A 203 14.84 12.82 1.91
CA ARG A 203 15.40 11.74 1.10
C ARG A 203 16.92 11.84 1.17
N ARG A 204 17.58 10.90 1.81
CA ARG A 204 19.05 10.88 2.02
C ARG A 204 19.59 12.22 2.57
N GLY A 205 18.89 12.77 3.55
CA GLY A 205 19.27 14.04 4.20
C GLY A 205 18.81 15.31 3.48
N GLU A 206 18.30 15.20 2.26
CA GLU A 206 17.78 16.33 1.49
C GLU A 206 16.27 16.49 1.70
N THR A 207 15.79 17.71 1.99
CA THR A 207 14.35 17.98 2.06
C THR A 207 13.76 18.02 0.65
N VAL A 208 12.84 17.11 0.34
CA VAL A 208 12.20 16.99 -0.99
C VAL A 208 10.74 17.45 -1.00
N PHE A 209 10.10 17.51 0.17
CA PHE A 209 8.76 18.05 0.34
C PHE A 209 8.70 18.89 1.61
N ALA A 210 8.16 20.10 1.50
CA ALA A 210 7.92 21.01 2.64
C ALA A 210 6.83 22.03 2.28
N GLY A 211 6.08 22.49 3.28
CA GLY A 211 5.05 23.53 3.07
C GLY A 211 3.96 23.13 2.08
N GLY A 212 3.58 21.85 2.06
CA GLY A 212 2.51 21.34 1.18
C GLY A 212 2.92 21.09 -0.28
N LYS A 213 4.19 21.27 -0.64
CA LYS A 213 4.68 21.12 -2.02
C LYS A 213 5.99 20.36 -2.11
N VAL A 214 6.23 19.76 -3.28
CA VAL A 214 7.55 19.24 -3.65
C VAL A 214 8.49 20.43 -3.86
N VAL A 215 9.69 20.37 -3.27
CA VAL A 215 10.67 21.49 -3.29
C VAL A 215 11.93 21.17 -4.10
N VAL A 216 11.92 20.05 -4.82
CA VAL A 216 12.98 19.62 -5.74
C VAL A 216 12.36 19.18 -7.06
N GLU A 217 13.09 19.32 -8.16
CA GLU A 217 12.58 18.84 -9.46
C GLU A 217 12.75 17.32 -9.62
N SER A 218 13.88 16.77 -9.16
CA SER A 218 14.19 15.34 -9.30
C SER A 218 15.25 14.86 -8.27
N GLY A 219 15.99 13.78 -8.57
CA GLY A 219 17.10 13.29 -7.73
C GLY A 219 16.87 11.93 -7.06
N GLY A 220 15.92 11.14 -7.56
CA GLY A 220 15.89 9.70 -7.25
C GLY A 220 17.15 8.98 -7.74
N ARG A 221 17.46 7.83 -7.16
CA ARG A 221 18.52 6.93 -7.65
C ARG A 221 17.97 5.52 -7.71
N PHE A 222 18.31 4.78 -8.76
CA PHE A 222 17.97 3.37 -8.86
C PHE A 222 18.67 2.58 -7.75
N MET A 223 17.96 1.65 -7.13
CA MET A 223 18.50 0.76 -6.11
C MET A 223 18.53 -0.67 -6.61
N ARG A 224 19.60 -1.37 -6.29
CA ARG A 224 19.71 -2.81 -6.49
C ARG A 224 19.50 -3.50 -5.15
N PRO A 225 18.73 -4.60 -5.09
CA PRO A 225 18.69 -5.46 -3.90
C PRO A 225 20.11 -5.86 -3.50
N ALA A 226 20.37 -5.89 -2.20
CA ALA A 226 21.61 -6.42 -1.65
C ALA A 226 21.62 -7.95 -1.72
N GLY A 227 22.77 -8.51 -2.11
CA GLY A 227 22.95 -9.95 -2.36
C GLY A 227 23.18 -10.24 -3.84
N GLU A 228 24.20 -11.05 -4.13
CA GLU A 228 24.46 -11.61 -5.46
C GLU A 228 23.34 -12.62 -5.82
N ARG A 229 23.12 -12.79 -7.12
CA ARG A 229 22.13 -13.73 -7.68
C ARG A 229 22.51 -15.18 -7.40
#